data_AF-A0A1G1FP28-F1
#
_entry.id   AF-A0A1G1FP28-F1
#
_cell.length_a   1.000
_cell.length_b   1.000
_cell.length_c   1.000
_cell.angle_alpha   90.00
_cell.angle_beta   90.00
_cell.angle_gamma   90.00
#
_symmetry.space_group_name_H-M   'P 1'
#
loop_
_entity.id
_entity.type
_entity.pdbx_description
1 polymer ?
#
loop_
_entity_poly.entity_id
_entity_poly.type
_entity_poly.pdbx_seq_one_letter_code
_entity_poly.pdbx_strand_id
1 'polypeptide(L)'
;MGADISPQQEQTAAAMIPRETRMLSRVPIAAVIAGLCLVLLACPFPALANTDIRNTRHNLSKSAPPGSYKSEVETRICVFCHTPHNAAPSTPLWNKDLTLLEGNNYDPYASSTLHFPGKTTPPPTGPSRLCLSCHDGTIALGAVLNPPGGLSITGKITSGPGFIGTDLSKDHPVSFSYNYIVSQAPQEFVTPAPPDLLFYGYDAAIHCSTCHDPHDDTNGKFLRVDSKGSNLCAQCHLKEGWNLSPHGNSTASLPAPLPGMEWTQTLQSPWTTVDDYGCEGCHRPHFAGGKKRLLRQSAEEENCYPCHNGTVASKDIEQQLKTKTYNHPVGTYLGLHDPTESPVQLAGHVECQDCHNAHAANDTTALPPAVSGKLQKVSGVKSDGLTPVFPALNEYEICFKCHAATAPQIFASGYVPIRRVVSTFDKSAQFKTSNVSYMPVEDSGKNSDVPSLKSPGADPDTPPYLSVAGKIYCSDCHSDDAGSIGPHGSNFAPLLKKRYETVVGTQESEQNYALCYRCHDRINILSNMSFQKNLTLNAGGHSGHLLSPLEGKPVPCSVCHDPHGVPPLAGSGDHTRLINFDVAVVGPGAGNSQPLFTDNGQGSRSGSCTLVCHFSDGTSKIHTNASYP
;
A
#
# COMPACT_ATOMS: atom_id res chain seq x y z
N MET A 1 -26.61 -32.44 -46.81
CA MET A 1 -26.71 -33.27 -48.02
C MET A 1 -25.31 -33.35 -48.58
N GLY A 2 -24.54 -34.38 -48.22
CA GLY A 2 -24.06 -35.43 -49.16
C GLY A 2 -22.90 -34.89 -50.01
N ALA A 3 -21.69 -35.40 -50.04
CA ALA A 3 -21.12 -36.74 -49.89
C ALA A 3 -19.64 -36.57 -49.40
N ASP A 4 -18.78 -37.56 -49.16
CA ASP A 4 -18.70 -38.93 -49.65
C ASP A 4 -17.70 -39.73 -48.80
N ILE A 5 -17.78 -41.06 -48.88
CA ILE A 5 -17.14 -42.05 -48.01
C ILE A 5 -16.13 -42.90 -48.81
N SER A 6 -14.90 -43.10 -48.26
CA SER A 6 -14.01 -44.29 -48.37
C SER A 6 -13.26 -44.58 -49.71
N PRO A 7 -12.32 -45.55 -49.82
CA PRO A 7 -11.36 -46.21 -48.88
C PRO A 7 -9.90 -46.21 -49.42
N GLN A 8 -8.90 -46.64 -48.61
CA GLN A 8 -7.70 -47.42 -49.02
C GLN A 8 -6.80 -47.67 -47.79
N GLN A 9 -6.81 -48.85 -47.16
CA GLN A 9 -6.06 -50.10 -47.43
C GLN A 9 -4.52 -50.01 -47.47
N GLU A 10 -3.94 -50.87 -46.62
CA GLU A 10 -2.55 -51.17 -46.31
C GLU A 10 -1.67 -51.54 -47.51
N GLN A 11 -0.37 -51.21 -47.43
CA GLN A 11 0.71 -52.17 -47.74
C GLN A 11 2.08 -51.74 -47.16
N THR A 12 2.53 -52.57 -46.22
CA THR A 12 3.89 -53.03 -45.88
C THR A 12 5.13 -52.39 -46.54
N ALA A 13 6.07 -51.96 -45.69
CA ALA A 13 7.50 -52.02 -45.99
C ALA A 13 8.30 -52.34 -44.72
N ALA A 14 9.02 -53.46 -44.77
CA ALA A 14 9.90 -53.97 -43.73
C ALA A 14 11.21 -53.17 -43.66
N ALA A 15 11.69 -52.89 -42.45
CA ALA A 15 13.06 -52.46 -42.21
C ALA A 15 13.62 -53.16 -40.96
N MET A 16 14.87 -53.58 -41.09
CA MET A 16 15.58 -54.61 -40.34
C MET A 16 15.87 -54.28 -38.86
N ILE A 17 15.82 -55.32 -38.04
CA ILE A 17 16.25 -55.38 -36.64
C ILE A 17 17.76 -55.72 -36.60
N PRO A 18 18.61 -55.01 -35.84
CA PRO A 18 19.88 -55.54 -35.37
C PRO A 18 19.64 -56.39 -34.11
N ARG A 19 20.18 -57.61 -34.11
CA ARG A 19 20.27 -58.49 -32.95
C ARG A 19 21.17 -57.85 -31.89
N GLU A 20 20.61 -57.48 -30.74
CA GLU A 20 21.38 -57.35 -29.51
C GLU A 20 21.09 -58.51 -28.56
N THR A 21 22.18 -59.08 -28.08
CA THR A 21 22.31 -60.20 -27.16
C THR A 21 21.63 -59.93 -25.82
N ARG A 22 20.70 -60.81 -25.42
CA ARG A 22 20.13 -60.87 -24.08
C ARG A 22 21.22 -61.18 -23.04
N MET A 23 21.58 -60.21 -22.20
CA MET A 23 22.06 -60.48 -20.84
C MET A 23 20.86 -60.45 -19.90
N LEU A 24 20.46 -61.62 -19.42
CA LEU A 24 19.50 -61.78 -18.32
C LEU A 24 20.20 -61.45 -17.00
N SER A 25 20.09 -60.20 -16.54
CA SER A 25 20.40 -59.85 -15.16
C SER A 25 19.19 -60.21 -14.28
N ARG A 26 19.39 -61.20 -13.40
CA ARG A 26 18.43 -61.59 -12.37
C ARG A 26 18.30 -60.45 -11.36
N VAL A 27 17.19 -59.72 -11.37
CA VAL A 27 16.82 -58.81 -10.28
C VAL A 27 16.37 -59.68 -9.09
N PRO A 28 16.98 -59.56 -7.91
CA PRO A 28 16.57 -60.34 -6.75
C PRO A 28 15.21 -59.85 -6.27
N ILE A 29 14.30 -60.79 -6.01
CA ILE A 29 12.91 -60.59 -5.55
C ILE A 29 12.82 -59.74 -4.26
N ALA A 30 13.93 -59.56 -3.53
CA ALA A 30 14.04 -58.66 -2.39
C ALA A 30 13.90 -57.16 -2.73
N ALA A 31 14.22 -56.73 -3.96
CA ALA A 31 14.16 -55.32 -4.36
C ALA A 31 12.73 -54.83 -4.64
N VAL A 32 11.81 -55.74 -4.97
CA VAL A 32 10.40 -55.39 -5.27
C VAL A 32 9.59 -55.20 -3.98
N ILE A 33 9.94 -55.91 -2.89
CA ILE A 33 9.26 -55.76 -1.59
C ILE A 33 9.73 -54.50 -0.86
N ALA A 34 11.01 -54.12 -0.98
CA ALA A 34 11.52 -52.87 -0.40
C ALA A 34 10.95 -51.61 -1.10
N GLY A 35 10.74 -51.66 -2.43
CA GLY A 35 10.11 -50.57 -3.18
C GLY A 35 8.62 -50.38 -2.85
N LEU A 36 7.88 -51.46 -2.57
CA LEU A 36 6.47 -51.37 -2.19
C LEU A 36 6.26 -50.83 -0.76
N CYS A 37 7.20 -51.12 0.17
CA CYS A 37 7.17 -50.57 1.52
C CYS A 37 7.59 -49.08 1.58
N LEU A 38 8.44 -48.61 0.66
CA LEU A 38 8.88 -47.20 0.65
C LEU A 38 7.83 -46.25 0.04
N VAL A 39 7.00 -46.73 -0.89
CA VAL A 39 5.89 -45.94 -1.49
C VAL A 39 4.71 -45.80 -0.54
N LEU A 40 4.53 -46.71 0.43
CA LEU A 40 3.52 -46.59 1.49
C LEU A 40 3.89 -45.58 2.61
N LEU A 41 5.15 -45.12 2.68
CA LEU A 41 5.62 -44.15 3.67
C LEU A 41 5.64 -42.69 3.18
N ALA A 42 5.26 -42.46 1.91
CA ALA A 42 5.24 -41.13 1.29
C ALA A 42 3.84 -40.66 0.85
N CYS A 43 2.77 -41.26 1.39
CA CYS A 43 1.46 -40.62 1.33
C CYS A 43 1.41 -39.53 2.41
N PRO A 44 1.19 -38.24 2.06
CA PRO A 44 0.70 -37.32 3.08
C PRO A 44 -0.60 -37.91 3.61
N PHE A 45 -0.65 -38.23 4.90
CA PHE A 45 -1.90 -38.58 5.54
C PHE A 45 -2.86 -37.42 5.24
N PRO A 46 -4.00 -37.64 4.55
CA PRO A 46 -5.04 -36.63 4.60
C PRO A 46 -5.33 -36.41 6.08
N ALA A 47 -5.30 -35.16 6.52
CA ALA A 47 -5.83 -34.82 7.84
C ALA A 47 -7.21 -35.48 7.92
N LEU A 48 -7.38 -36.41 8.86
CA LEU A 48 -8.66 -37.08 9.04
C LEU A 48 -9.67 -35.98 9.35
N ALA A 49 -10.57 -35.71 8.40
CA ALA A 49 -11.74 -34.87 8.61
C ALA A 49 -12.44 -35.40 9.85
N ASN A 50 -12.50 -34.58 10.90
CA ASN A 50 -12.89 -35.04 12.22
C ASN A 50 -14.10 -34.23 12.70
N THR A 51 -15.27 -34.64 12.22
CA THR A 51 -16.60 -34.23 12.71
C THR A 51 -16.92 -34.82 14.10
N ASP A 52 -15.91 -35.39 14.77
CA ASP A 52 -16.01 -36.10 16.03
C ASP A 52 -15.15 -35.41 17.09
N ILE A 53 -15.84 -34.80 18.07
CA ILE A 53 -15.23 -34.15 19.23
C ILE A 53 -14.18 -35.02 19.94
N ARG A 54 -14.27 -36.36 19.85
CA ARG A 54 -13.33 -37.31 20.48
C ARG A 54 -11.87 -37.04 20.15
N ASN A 55 -11.56 -36.62 18.92
CA ASN A 55 -10.16 -36.38 18.53
C ASN A 55 -9.82 -34.89 18.40
N THR A 56 -10.64 -33.99 18.98
CA THR A 56 -10.38 -32.55 18.99
C THR A 56 -9.84 -32.06 20.33
N ARG A 57 -9.39 -30.80 20.36
CA ARG A 57 -8.94 -30.12 21.60
C ARG A 57 -10.04 -29.92 22.64
N HIS A 58 -11.31 -30.05 22.26
CA HIS A 58 -12.43 -29.97 23.20
C HIS A 58 -12.73 -31.32 23.89
N ASN A 59 -12.07 -32.41 23.52
CA ASN A 59 -12.05 -33.60 24.36
C ASN A 59 -11.14 -33.38 25.57
N LEU A 60 -11.74 -33.04 26.71
CA LEU A 60 -11.05 -32.89 28.00
C LEU A 60 -11.13 -34.16 28.87
N SER A 61 -11.70 -35.24 28.35
CA SER A 61 -11.80 -36.52 29.07
C SER A 61 -10.46 -37.27 29.08
N LYS A 62 -10.42 -38.42 29.74
CA LYS A 62 -9.26 -39.32 29.78
C LYS A 62 -8.76 -39.74 28.38
N SER A 63 -9.63 -39.75 27.38
CA SER A 63 -9.30 -40.09 26.00
C SER A 63 -8.80 -38.91 25.15
N ALA A 64 -8.57 -37.75 25.75
CA ALA A 64 -8.08 -36.56 25.06
C ALA A 64 -6.82 -36.83 24.21
N PRO A 65 -6.69 -36.21 23.03
CA PRO A 65 -5.50 -36.34 22.21
C PRO A 65 -4.26 -35.75 22.91
N PRO A 66 -3.04 -36.24 22.61
CA PRO A 66 -1.80 -35.75 23.21
C PRO A 66 -1.65 -34.23 23.16
N GLY A 67 -1.10 -33.66 24.24
CA GLY A 67 -0.87 -32.22 24.36
C GLY A 67 -2.11 -31.38 24.64
N SER A 68 -3.27 -31.99 24.91
CA SER A 68 -4.50 -31.31 25.33
C SER A 68 -4.63 -31.28 26.85
N TYR A 69 -5.37 -30.30 27.38
CA TYR A 69 -5.83 -30.36 28.76
C TYR A 69 -6.75 -31.57 28.91
N LYS A 70 -6.54 -32.41 29.92
CA LYS A 70 -7.34 -33.63 30.12
C LYS A 70 -7.55 -33.97 31.58
N SER A 71 -8.66 -34.64 31.87
CA SER A 71 -8.88 -35.33 33.14
C SER A 71 -8.18 -36.68 33.15
N GLU A 72 -7.67 -37.08 34.32
CA GLU A 72 -7.07 -38.40 34.51
C GLU A 72 -8.10 -39.51 34.77
N VAL A 73 -9.33 -39.13 35.13
CA VAL A 73 -10.37 -40.06 35.62
C VAL A 73 -11.70 -39.95 34.88
N GLU A 74 -12.09 -38.76 34.42
CA GLU A 74 -13.38 -38.57 33.76
C GLU A 74 -13.36 -39.13 32.33
N THR A 75 -14.34 -39.94 31.96
CA THR A 75 -14.43 -40.59 30.64
C THR A 75 -15.49 -39.96 29.74
N ARG A 76 -16.42 -39.17 30.29
CA ARG A 76 -17.44 -38.45 29.53
C ARG A 76 -16.81 -37.21 28.90
N ILE A 77 -17.18 -36.94 27.66
CA ILE A 77 -16.60 -35.84 26.87
C ILE A 77 -17.44 -34.58 27.04
N CYS A 78 -18.76 -34.69 26.91
CA CYS A 78 -19.64 -33.52 26.92
C CYS A 78 -19.81 -32.90 28.30
N VAL A 79 -19.48 -33.61 29.39
CA VAL A 79 -19.73 -33.16 30.77
C VAL A 79 -18.96 -31.89 31.13
N PHE A 80 -17.87 -31.55 30.44
CA PHE A 80 -17.14 -30.31 30.69
C PHE A 80 -17.88 -29.06 30.18
N CYS A 81 -18.88 -29.24 29.31
CA CYS A 81 -19.63 -28.18 28.64
C CYS A 81 -21.13 -28.26 28.91
N HIS A 82 -21.70 -29.47 28.91
CA HIS A 82 -23.15 -29.72 28.97
C HIS A 82 -23.53 -30.60 30.14
N THR A 83 -24.68 -30.31 30.74
CA THR A 83 -25.35 -31.19 31.71
C THR A 83 -26.85 -31.16 31.45
N PRO A 84 -27.55 -32.32 31.45
CA PRO A 84 -28.99 -32.36 31.19
C PRO A 84 -29.82 -31.80 32.34
N HIS A 85 -29.27 -31.74 33.56
CA HIS A 85 -29.94 -31.24 34.76
C HIS A 85 -28.98 -30.38 35.59
N ASN A 86 -29.55 -29.45 36.37
CA ASN A 86 -28.79 -28.50 37.21
C ASN A 86 -27.76 -27.68 36.41
N ALA A 87 -28.12 -27.35 35.17
CA ALA A 87 -27.34 -26.48 34.30
C ALA A 87 -27.54 -25.01 34.66
N ALA A 88 -26.62 -24.15 34.23
CA ALA A 88 -26.91 -22.74 34.11
C ALA A 88 -28.07 -22.58 33.09
N PRO A 89 -29.04 -21.66 33.33
CA PRO A 89 -30.17 -21.45 32.44
C PRO A 89 -29.71 -20.71 31.16
N SER A 90 -29.03 -21.43 30.29
CA SER A 90 -28.65 -21.02 28.94
C SER A 90 -29.16 -22.06 27.94
N THR A 91 -29.31 -21.68 26.67
CA THR A 91 -29.58 -22.63 25.59
C THR A 91 -28.35 -22.70 24.67
N PRO A 92 -27.71 -23.87 24.51
CA PRO A 92 -28.02 -25.15 25.17
C PRO A 92 -27.69 -25.15 26.68
N LEU A 93 -28.20 -26.16 27.39
CA LEU A 93 -27.93 -26.37 28.81
C LEU A 93 -26.41 -26.46 29.04
N TRP A 94 -25.88 -25.55 29.86
CA TRP A 94 -24.45 -25.37 30.06
C TRP A 94 -24.03 -25.77 31.47
N ASN A 95 -22.93 -26.50 31.58
CA ASN A 95 -22.45 -27.07 32.83
C ASN A 95 -21.44 -26.18 33.55
N LYS A 96 -21.35 -24.89 33.22
CA LYS A 96 -20.52 -23.93 33.94
C LYS A 96 -21.35 -22.79 34.48
N ASP A 97 -20.89 -22.25 35.60
CA ASP A 97 -21.49 -21.06 36.21
C ASP A 97 -21.09 -19.81 35.43
N LEU A 98 -22.01 -19.31 34.60
CA LEU A 98 -21.79 -18.11 33.80
C LEU A 98 -21.87 -16.82 34.62
N THR A 99 -22.37 -16.86 35.86
CA THR A 99 -22.39 -15.68 36.75
C THR A 99 -20.98 -15.25 37.15
N LEU A 100 -20.04 -16.20 37.13
CA LEU A 100 -18.61 -15.93 37.35
C LEU A 100 -18.00 -15.00 36.28
N LEU A 101 -18.66 -14.85 35.13
CA LEU A 101 -18.24 -13.92 34.07
C LEU A 101 -18.78 -12.49 34.27
N GLU A 102 -19.79 -12.29 35.12
CA GLU A 102 -20.48 -11.00 35.26
C GLU A 102 -19.65 -9.94 35.98
N GLY A 103 -18.62 -10.36 36.72
CA GLY A 103 -17.61 -9.49 37.32
C GLY A 103 -16.36 -9.26 36.46
N ASN A 104 -16.27 -9.90 35.28
CA ASN A 104 -15.12 -9.72 34.40
C ASN A 104 -15.25 -8.42 33.61
N ASN A 105 -14.23 -7.57 33.69
CA ASN A 105 -14.10 -6.41 32.82
C ASN A 105 -13.51 -6.87 31.49
N TYR A 106 -14.35 -6.95 30.46
CA TYR A 106 -13.91 -7.16 29.09
C TYR A 106 -13.62 -5.83 28.41
N ASP A 107 -12.49 -5.73 27.72
CA ASP A 107 -12.17 -4.57 26.88
C ASP A 107 -12.73 -4.81 25.47
N PRO A 108 -13.80 -4.11 25.05
CA PRO A 108 -14.43 -4.36 23.75
C PRO A 108 -13.58 -3.84 22.59
N TYR A 109 -13.89 -4.36 21.39
CA TYR A 109 -13.31 -3.87 20.15
C TYR A 109 -13.82 -2.46 19.80
N ALA A 110 -12.89 -1.59 19.40
CA ALA A 110 -13.19 -0.25 18.94
C ALA A 110 -12.33 0.15 17.74
N SER A 111 -12.93 0.84 16.77
CA SER A 111 -12.24 1.37 15.59
C SER A 111 -13.05 2.50 14.94
N SER A 112 -12.39 3.54 14.42
CA SER A 112 -13.06 4.62 13.68
C SER A 112 -13.83 4.10 12.45
N THR A 113 -13.35 3.00 11.86
CA THR A 113 -13.96 2.33 10.70
C THR A 113 -15.06 1.32 11.06
N LEU A 114 -15.36 1.13 12.35
CA LEU A 114 -16.44 0.23 12.77
C LEU A 114 -17.80 0.85 12.46
N HIS A 115 -18.70 0.11 11.81
CA HIS A 115 -20.06 0.55 11.50
C HIS A 115 -21.05 0.25 12.64
N PHE A 116 -20.70 0.64 13.87
CA PHE A 116 -21.49 0.40 15.08
C PHE A 116 -21.61 1.69 15.92
N PRO A 117 -22.71 1.90 16.68
CA PRO A 117 -22.87 3.09 17.52
C PRO A 117 -21.68 3.31 18.45
N GLY A 118 -21.20 4.55 18.53
CA GLY A 118 -20.05 4.91 19.37
C GLY A 118 -18.73 4.24 18.97
N LYS A 119 -18.65 3.60 17.78
CA LYS A 119 -17.43 2.98 17.24
C LYS A 119 -16.80 1.92 18.16
N THR A 120 -17.61 1.34 19.06
CA THR A 120 -17.19 0.39 20.09
C THR A 120 -18.28 -0.68 20.26
N THR A 121 -17.91 -1.96 20.28
CA THR A 121 -18.88 -3.05 20.45
C THR A 121 -19.35 -3.23 21.89
N PRO A 122 -20.51 -3.85 22.13
CA PRO A 122 -20.93 -4.20 23.49
C PRO A 122 -20.04 -5.30 24.10
N PRO A 123 -20.06 -5.46 25.43
CA PRO A 123 -19.46 -6.62 26.10
C PRO A 123 -20.05 -7.95 25.63
N PRO A 124 -19.36 -9.08 25.87
CA PRO A 124 -19.81 -10.40 25.43
C PRO A 124 -21.19 -10.79 25.97
N THR A 125 -22.08 -11.24 25.08
CA THR A 125 -23.41 -11.76 25.40
C THR A 125 -23.66 -13.12 24.78
N GLY A 126 -24.77 -13.75 25.15
CA GLY A 126 -25.28 -14.94 24.47
C GLY A 126 -24.26 -16.10 24.38
N PRO A 127 -24.23 -16.82 23.25
CA PRO A 127 -23.33 -17.95 23.01
C PRO A 127 -21.84 -17.67 23.25
N SER A 128 -21.37 -16.44 23.02
CA SER A 128 -19.96 -16.08 23.26
C SER A 128 -19.56 -16.27 24.73
N ARG A 129 -20.47 -16.06 25.69
CA ARG A 129 -20.21 -16.31 27.12
C ARG A 129 -19.94 -17.79 27.42
N LEU A 130 -20.51 -18.72 26.64
CA LEU A 130 -20.26 -20.15 26.80
C LEU A 130 -18.79 -20.47 26.49
N CYS A 131 -18.29 -19.94 25.38
CA CYS A 131 -16.88 -20.08 24.98
C CYS A 131 -15.95 -19.41 26.00
N LEU A 132 -16.26 -18.16 26.38
CA LEU A 132 -15.43 -17.41 27.32
C LEU A 132 -15.38 -18.03 28.72
N SER A 133 -16.37 -18.85 29.12
CA SER A 133 -16.32 -19.63 30.37
C SER A 133 -15.16 -20.65 30.46
N CYS A 134 -14.40 -20.82 29.38
CA CYS A 134 -13.11 -21.53 29.38
C CYS A 134 -11.99 -20.65 28.79
N HIS A 135 -12.27 -19.96 27.69
CA HIS A 135 -11.27 -19.29 26.86
C HIS A 135 -10.80 -17.93 27.38
N ASP A 136 -11.51 -17.32 28.33
CA ASP A 136 -11.06 -16.09 28.98
C ASP A 136 -10.04 -16.32 30.11
N GLY A 137 -9.82 -17.59 30.48
CA GLY A 137 -8.87 -18.02 31.51
C GLY A 137 -9.27 -17.68 32.95
N THR A 138 -10.48 -17.22 33.21
CA THR A 138 -10.95 -16.84 34.55
C THR A 138 -11.55 -18.01 35.31
N ILE A 139 -12.20 -18.95 34.62
CA ILE A 139 -12.85 -20.14 35.20
C ILE A 139 -11.99 -21.38 34.98
N ALA A 140 -11.88 -22.25 36.00
CA ALA A 140 -11.15 -23.52 35.87
C ALA A 140 -11.84 -24.49 34.91
N LEU A 141 -11.05 -25.28 34.17
CA LEU A 141 -11.59 -26.22 33.20
C LEU A 141 -12.52 -27.25 33.85
N GLY A 142 -12.20 -27.68 35.07
CA GLY A 142 -12.98 -28.63 35.86
C GLY A 142 -14.07 -28.01 36.73
N ALA A 143 -14.17 -26.68 36.78
CA ALA A 143 -15.25 -26.01 37.48
C ALA A 143 -16.55 -26.17 36.68
N VAL A 144 -17.28 -27.24 37.00
CA VAL A 144 -18.59 -27.55 36.45
C VAL A 144 -19.65 -27.56 37.55
N LEU A 145 -20.90 -27.32 37.17
CA LEU A 145 -22.05 -27.36 38.08
C LEU A 145 -22.42 -28.79 38.48
N ASN A 146 -22.23 -29.74 37.56
CA ASN A 146 -22.57 -31.15 37.74
C ASN A 146 -21.45 -32.07 37.22
N PRO A 147 -20.86 -32.97 38.03
CA PRO A 147 -21.20 -33.26 39.42
C PRO A 147 -20.86 -32.10 40.37
N PRO A 148 -21.60 -31.93 41.48
CA PRO A 148 -21.23 -30.99 42.53
C PRO A 148 -19.80 -31.28 43.03
N GLY A 149 -19.00 -30.23 43.21
CA GLY A 149 -17.57 -30.36 43.54
C GLY A 149 -16.64 -30.37 42.31
N GLY A 150 -17.18 -30.36 41.10
CA GLY A 150 -16.43 -30.23 39.86
C GLY A 150 -15.79 -31.54 39.38
N LEU A 151 -14.99 -31.43 38.32
CA LEU A 151 -14.26 -32.54 37.71
C LEU A 151 -12.76 -32.43 38.00
N SER A 152 -12.11 -33.57 38.18
CA SER A 152 -10.66 -33.65 38.40
C SER A 152 -9.89 -33.38 37.10
N ILE A 153 -9.70 -32.10 36.80
CA ILE A 153 -8.79 -31.56 35.80
C ILE A 153 -8.20 -30.25 36.37
N THR A 154 -6.88 -30.18 36.44
CA THR A 154 -6.18 -29.04 37.06
C THR A 154 -5.88 -27.97 36.02
N GLY A 155 -6.16 -26.71 36.36
CA GLY A 155 -5.71 -25.54 35.61
C GLY A 155 -6.80 -24.76 34.88
N LYS A 156 -6.37 -23.64 34.32
CA LYS A 156 -7.12 -22.74 33.44
C LYS A 156 -6.35 -22.62 32.13
N ILE A 157 -7.01 -22.18 31.08
CA ILE A 157 -6.28 -21.78 29.87
C ILE A 157 -5.66 -20.40 30.16
N THR A 158 -4.35 -20.32 30.33
CA THR A 158 -3.66 -19.06 30.69
C THR A 158 -2.72 -18.55 29.60
N SER A 159 -2.53 -19.32 28.54
CA SER A 159 -1.63 -19.00 27.43
C SER A 159 -1.90 -19.89 26.23
N GLY A 160 -1.36 -19.49 25.07
CA GLY A 160 -1.44 -20.25 23.82
C GLY A 160 -2.69 -19.93 22.99
N PRO A 161 -2.87 -20.59 21.82
CA PRO A 161 -3.87 -20.20 20.82
C PRO A 161 -5.32 -20.25 21.28
N GLY A 162 -5.62 -21.05 22.31
CA GLY A 162 -6.95 -21.13 22.92
C GLY A 162 -7.22 -20.10 24.00
N PHE A 163 -6.24 -19.29 24.43
CA PHE A 163 -6.45 -18.29 25.47
C PHE A 163 -6.80 -16.93 24.87
N ILE A 164 -8.08 -16.58 24.82
CA ILE A 164 -8.57 -15.27 24.35
C ILE A 164 -8.32 -14.20 25.42
N GLY A 165 -8.60 -14.53 26.68
CA GLY A 165 -8.54 -13.57 27.79
C GLY A 165 -9.72 -12.60 27.81
N THR A 166 -9.57 -11.50 28.56
CA THR A 166 -10.60 -10.47 28.72
C THR A 166 -10.35 -9.21 27.87
N ASP A 167 -9.15 -9.06 27.29
CA ASP A 167 -8.87 -7.99 26.32
C ASP A 167 -9.33 -8.42 24.92
N LEU A 168 -10.56 -8.06 24.55
CA LEU A 168 -11.16 -8.37 23.24
C LEU A 168 -10.89 -7.29 22.20
N SER A 169 -10.18 -6.22 22.56
CA SER A 169 -9.91 -5.11 21.65
C SER A 169 -8.98 -5.47 20.48
N LYS A 170 -8.39 -6.66 20.53
CA LYS A 170 -7.49 -7.26 19.54
C LYS A 170 -8.11 -8.46 18.82
N ASP A 171 -9.41 -8.69 19.00
CA ASP A 171 -10.15 -9.81 18.45
C ASP A 171 -11.29 -9.32 17.57
N HIS A 172 -11.67 -10.14 16.58
CA HIS A 172 -12.80 -9.86 15.74
C HIS A 172 -14.05 -9.71 16.61
N PRO A 173 -14.78 -8.61 16.46
CA PRO A 173 -15.89 -8.32 17.35
C PRO A 173 -16.95 -9.42 17.30
N VAL A 174 -17.64 -9.59 18.43
CA VAL A 174 -18.78 -10.48 18.61
C VAL A 174 -19.84 -9.77 19.47
N SER A 175 -21.01 -10.39 19.63
CA SER A 175 -22.12 -9.91 20.47
C SER A 175 -22.82 -8.66 19.93
N PHE A 176 -22.86 -8.49 18.61
CA PHE A 176 -23.56 -7.38 17.95
C PHE A 176 -24.39 -7.88 16.75
N SER A 177 -25.37 -7.08 16.33
CA SER A 177 -26.25 -7.40 15.20
C SER A 177 -25.54 -7.26 13.85
N TYR A 178 -25.53 -8.34 13.05
CA TYR A 178 -25.05 -8.29 11.67
C TYR A 178 -25.96 -7.41 10.79
N ASN A 179 -27.27 -7.58 10.92
CA ASN A 179 -28.24 -6.81 10.12
C ASN A 179 -28.10 -5.30 10.35
N TYR A 180 -27.73 -4.88 11.56
CA TYR A 180 -27.43 -3.48 11.85
C TYR A 180 -26.24 -2.99 11.01
N ILE A 181 -25.09 -3.66 11.05
CA ILE A 181 -23.89 -3.18 10.33
C ILE A 181 -24.09 -3.20 8.80
N VAL A 182 -24.83 -4.19 8.27
CA VAL A 182 -25.24 -4.26 6.87
C VAL A 182 -26.11 -3.05 6.50
N SER A 183 -27.02 -2.64 7.38
CA SER A 183 -27.87 -1.46 7.12
C SER A 183 -27.09 -0.14 7.07
N GLN A 184 -25.95 -0.06 7.76
CA GLN A 184 -25.11 1.14 7.80
C GLN A 184 -24.13 1.23 6.62
N ALA A 185 -23.69 0.09 6.09
CA ALA A 185 -22.74 0.02 4.98
C ALA A 185 -23.03 -1.17 4.04
N PRO A 186 -24.16 -1.17 3.32
CA PRO A 186 -24.60 -2.31 2.50
C PRO A 186 -23.61 -2.70 1.39
N GLN A 187 -22.77 -1.75 0.95
CA GLN A 187 -21.71 -1.99 -0.03
C GLN A 187 -20.48 -2.73 0.54
N GLU A 188 -20.34 -2.79 1.87
CA GLU A 188 -19.20 -3.43 2.54
C GLU A 188 -19.52 -4.83 3.08
N PHE A 189 -20.78 -5.26 3.01
CA PHE A 189 -21.22 -6.52 3.62
C PHE A 189 -22.15 -7.33 2.72
N VAL A 190 -22.03 -8.65 2.79
CA VAL A 190 -22.91 -9.60 2.09
C VAL A 190 -24.30 -9.60 2.74
N THR A 191 -25.36 -9.57 1.95
CA THR A 191 -26.75 -9.65 2.42
C THR A 191 -27.59 -10.57 1.53
N PRO A 192 -28.41 -11.48 2.08
CA PRO A 192 -28.66 -11.72 3.51
C PRO A 192 -27.47 -12.39 4.24
N ALA A 193 -27.61 -12.60 5.56
CA ALA A 193 -26.60 -13.30 6.35
C ALA A 193 -26.22 -14.66 5.72
N PRO A 194 -24.91 -14.98 5.59
CA PRO A 194 -24.45 -16.19 4.92
C PRO A 194 -24.98 -17.49 5.55
N PRO A 195 -25.48 -18.44 4.74
CA PRO A 195 -26.08 -19.69 5.25
C PRO A 195 -25.07 -20.68 5.83
N ASP A 196 -23.80 -20.60 5.43
CA ASP A 196 -22.73 -21.49 5.90
C ASP A 196 -22.19 -21.10 7.29
N LEU A 197 -22.62 -19.94 7.82
CA LEU A 197 -22.27 -19.45 9.15
C LEU A 197 -23.49 -19.45 10.07
N LEU A 198 -23.24 -19.49 11.39
CA LEU A 198 -24.30 -19.60 12.39
C LEU A 198 -24.62 -18.25 13.04
N PHE A 199 -25.70 -17.60 12.61
CA PHE A 199 -26.20 -16.36 13.20
C PHE A 199 -27.34 -16.62 14.19
N TYR A 200 -27.54 -15.69 15.13
CA TYR A 200 -28.52 -15.86 16.22
C TYR A 200 -29.60 -14.78 16.19
N GLY A 201 -30.84 -15.15 16.51
CA GLY A 201 -31.95 -14.20 16.63
C GLY A 201 -32.42 -13.61 15.29
N TYR A 202 -33.43 -12.74 15.36
CA TYR A 202 -34.00 -12.06 14.18
C TYR A 202 -33.05 -11.02 13.57
N ASP A 203 -32.12 -10.51 14.35
CA ASP A 203 -31.15 -9.48 13.98
C ASP A 203 -29.83 -10.07 13.46
N ALA A 204 -29.75 -11.39 13.32
CA ALA A 204 -28.57 -12.14 12.90
C ALA A 204 -27.33 -11.75 13.71
N ALA A 205 -27.39 -11.83 15.04
CA ALA A 205 -26.27 -11.51 15.91
C ALA A 205 -25.06 -12.43 15.65
N ILE A 206 -23.88 -11.84 15.61
CA ILE A 206 -22.59 -12.52 15.47
C ILE A 206 -22.08 -12.96 16.85
N HIS A 207 -21.71 -14.22 16.97
CA HIS A 207 -21.07 -14.79 18.16
C HIS A 207 -19.84 -15.62 17.78
N CYS A 208 -19.06 -16.08 18.77
CA CYS A 208 -17.90 -16.95 18.51
C CYS A 208 -18.29 -18.17 17.67
N SER A 209 -19.47 -18.73 17.93
CA SER A 209 -20.01 -19.89 17.23
C SER A 209 -20.51 -19.60 15.80
N THR A 210 -20.56 -18.32 15.39
CA THR A 210 -20.83 -17.93 14.01
C THR A 210 -19.72 -18.39 13.08
N CYS A 211 -18.47 -18.27 13.53
CA CYS A 211 -17.29 -18.74 12.78
C CYS A 211 -16.83 -20.12 13.23
N HIS A 212 -17.06 -20.48 14.51
CA HIS A 212 -16.57 -21.73 15.09
C HIS A 212 -17.69 -22.76 15.36
N ASP A 213 -17.47 -24.01 14.99
CA ASP A 213 -18.28 -25.15 15.46
C ASP A 213 -17.50 -25.94 16.53
N PRO A 214 -17.86 -25.85 17.82
CA PRO A 214 -17.10 -26.51 18.88
C PRO A 214 -17.08 -28.05 18.75
N HIS A 215 -17.90 -28.64 17.89
CA HIS A 215 -18.00 -30.09 17.68
C HIS A 215 -17.32 -30.58 16.40
N ASP A 216 -16.91 -29.69 15.49
CA ASP A 216 -16.35 -30.04 14.19
C ASP A 216 -15.05 -29.28 13.93
N ASP A 217 -13.95 -30.01 13.81
CA ASP A 217 -12.62 -29.46 13.54
C ASP A 217 -12.12 -29.80 12.12
N THR A 218 -13.04 -30.12 11.21
CA THR A 218 -12.71 -30.53 9.83
C THR A 218 -11.89 -29.48 9.08
N ASN A 219 -12.18 -28.19 9.28
CA ASN A 219 -11.42 -27.09 8.67
C ASN A 219 -10.24 -26.60 9.54
N GLY A 220 -9.99 -27.26 10.67
CA GLY A 220 -9.06 -26.79 11.69
C GLY A 220 -9.56 -25.55 12.44
N LYS A 221 -9.04 -25.33 13.66
CA LYS A 221 -9.45 -24.24 14.56
C LYS A 221 -10.97 -24.19 14.78
N PHE A 222 -11.67 -25.31 14.61
CA PHE A 222 -13.12 -25.40 14.66
C PHE A 222 -13.85 -24.51 13.65
N LEU A 223 -13.23 -24.10 12.54
CA LEU A 223 -13.89 -23.17 11.61
C LEU A 223 -15.03 -23.85 10.86
N ARG A 224 -16.16 -23.15 10.71
CA ARG A 224 -17.30 -23.60 9.88
C ARG A 224 -16.96 -23.62 8.39
N VAL A 225 -16.08 -22.69 7.97
CA VAL A 225 -15.66 -22.50 6.59
C VAL A 225 -14.13 -22.38 6.58
N ASP A 226 -13.47 -23.07 5.63
CA ASP A 226 -12.02 -22.91 5.43
C ASP A 226 -11.67 -21.44 5.14
N SER A 227 -10.60 -20.94 5.76
CA SER A 227 -10.16 -19.56 5.64
C SER A 227 -9.13 -19.35 4.52
N LYS A 228 -8.74 -20.42 3.80
CA LYS A 228 -7.87 -20.31 2.62
C LYS A 228 -8.45 -19.29 1.63
N GLY A 229 -7.59 -18.40 1.11
CA GLY A 229 -8.03 -17.35 0.19
C GLY A 229 -8.94 -16.30 0.84
N SER A 230 -8.93 -16.22 2.17
CA SER A 230 -9.88 -15.41 2.96
C SER A 230 -11.35 -15.78 2.75
N ASN A 231 -11.62 -17.04 2.38
CA ASN A 231 -12.97 -17.50 2.06
C ASN A 231 -13.94 -17.34 3.24
N LEU A 232 -13.48 -17.55 4.48
CA LEU A 232 -14.28 -17.26 5.69
C LEU A 232 -14.63 -15.76 5.81
N CYS A 233 -13.67 -14.87 5.60
CA CYS A 233 -13.86 -13.43 5.72
C CYS A 233 -14.82 -12.90 4.63
N ALA A 234 -14.64 -13.41 3.41
CA ALA A 234 -15.44 -13.06 2.24
C ALA A 234 -16.90 -13.54 2.32
N GLN A 235 -17.24 -14.43 3.26
CA GLN A 235 -18.64 -14.72 3.57
C GLN A 235 -19.39 -13.45 3.96
N CYS A 236 -18.77 -12.57 4.75
CA CYS A 236 -19.42 -11.37 5.27
C CYS A 236 -18.87 -10.07 4.66
N HIS A 237 -17.56 -9.95 4.46
CA HIS A 237 -16.92 -8.69 4.09
C HIS A 237 -16.73 -8.55 2.59
N LEU A 238 -17.23 -7.45 2.04
CA LEU A 238 -17.01 -7.04 0.65
C LEU A 238 -15.97 -5.92 0.60
N LYS A 239 -14.92 -6.13 -0.21
CA LYS A 239 -13.91 -5.10 -0.48
C LYS A 239 -13.79 -4.88 -1.98
N GLU A 240 -14.27 -3.71 -2.38
CA GLU A 240 -14.37 -3.34 -3.79
C GLU A 240 -12.96 -3.19 -4.40
N GLY A 241 -12.66 -4.00 -5.42
CA GLY A 241 -11.34 -4.02 -6.07
C GLY A 241 -10.43 -5.18 -5.64
N TRP A 242 -10.80 -5.92 -4.58
CA TRP A 242 -9.96 -6.99 -4.01
C TRP A 242 -9.54 -8.04 -5.03
N ASN A 243 -10.46 -8.49 -5.88
CA ASN A 243 -10.19 -9.53 -6.89
C ASN A 243 -9.18 -9.09 -7.96
N LEU A 244 -8.98 -7.78 -8.14
CA LEU A 244 -7.99 -7.21 -9.06
C LEU A 244 -6.66 -6.91 -8.35
N SER A 245 -6.66 -6.89 -7.02
CA SER A 245 -5.47 -6.58 -6.24
C SER A 245 -4.52 -7.76 -6.21
N PRO A 246 -3.19 -7.56 -6.39
CA PRO A 246 -2.20 -8.62 -6.25
C PRO A 246 -2.21 -9.21 -4.84
N HIS A 247 -2.71 -8.49 -3.83
CA HIS A 247 -2.87 -9.03 -2.48
C HIS A 247 -3.96 -10.12 -2.39
N GLY A 248 -4.92 -10.15 -3.31
CA GLY A 248 -6.00 -11.12 -3.35
C GLY A 248 -5.87 -12.19 -4.43
N ASN A 249 -4.93 -12.06 -5.37
CA ASN A 249 -4.81 -12.97 -6.53
C ASN A 249 -3.38 -13.38 -6.89
N SER A 250 -2.35 -12.93 -6.17
CA SER A 250 -0.96 -13.29 -6.46
C SER A 250 -0.59 -14.65 -5.88
N THR A 251 -0.06 -15.52 -6.73
CA THR A 251 0.51 -16.81 -6.35
C THR A 251 1.99 -16.71 -5.93
N ALA A 252 2.51 -15.49 -5.71
CA ALA A 252 3.87 -15.29 -5.23
C ALA A 252 4.08 -16.00 -3.89
N SER A 253 5.18 -16.74 -3.77
CA SER A 253 5.50 -17.49 -2.56
C SER A 253 5.96 -16.57 -1.44
N LEU A 254 5.45 -16.80 -0.23
CA LEU A 254 5.93 -16.16 0.97
C LEU A 254 7.12 -16.95 1.54
N PRO A 255 8.27 -16.31 1.84
CA PRO A 255 9.34 -16.95 2.60
C PRO A 255 8.81 -17.47 3.95
N ALA A 256 9.37 -18.56 4.46
CA ALA A 256 9.00 -19.09 5.78
C ALA A 256 10.21 -19.25 6.70
N PRO A 257 10.17 -18.74 7.96
CA PRO A 257 9.20 -17.79 8.49
C PRO A 257 9.48 -16.35 8.01
N LEU A 258 8.44 -15.60 7.63
CA LEU A 258 8.58 -14.15 7.43
C LEU A 258 8.79 -13.44 8.79
N PRO A 259 9.74 -12.50 8.91
CA PRO A 259 9.89 -11.67 10.11
C PRO A 259 8.57 -10.97 10.47
N GLY A 260 8.13 -11.08 11.71
CA GLY A 260 6.83 -10.56 12.17
C GLY A 260 5.61 -11.44 11.81
N MET A 261 5.81 -12.55 11.08
CA MET A 261 4.78 -13.56 10.74
C MET A 261 5.16 -14.98 11.22
N GLU A 262 6.12 -15.08 12.14
CA GLU A 262 6.65 -16.35 12.63
C GLU A 262 5.54 -17.20 13.25
N TRP A 263 4.58 -16.57 13.94
CA TRP A 263 3.46 -17.26 14.60
C TRP A 263 2.38 -17.78 13.65
N THR A 264 2.24 -17.25 12.43
CA THR A 264 1.19 -17.68 11.50
C THR A 264 1.62 -18.75 10.53
N GLN A 265 2.89 -18.73 10.13
CA GLN A 265 3.42 -19.73 9.21
C GLN A 265 3.87 -21.01 9.92
N THR A 266 4.30 -20.93 11.19
CA THR A 266 4.83 -22.10 11.90
C THR A 266 3.79 -22.95 12.61
N LEU A 267 2.57 -22.45 12.83
CA LEU A 267 1.65 -23.09 13.77
C LEU A 267 0.41 -23.78 13.20
N GLN A 268 -0.09 -23.48 11.99
CA GLN A 268 -1.44 -23.99 11.68
C GLN A 268 -1.94 -23.96 10.23
N SER A 269 -1.14 -23.64 9.21
CA SER A 269 -1.66 -23.68 7.83
C SER A 269 -0.61 -24.10 6.78
N PRO A 270 -0.95 -24.97 5.81
CA PRO A 270 -0.07 -25.35 4.71
C PRO A 270 0.05 -24.29 3.61
N TRP A 271 -0.52 -23.09 3.81
CA TRP A 271 -0.52 -22.01 2.82
C TRP A 271 0.87 -21.43 2.60
N THR A 272 1.22 -21.18 1.34
CA THR A 272 2.55 -20.71 0.94
C THR A 272 2.54 -19.50 0.02
N THR A 273 1.37 -19.03 -0.43
CA THR A 273 1.25 -17.93 -1.40
C THR A 273 0.50 -16.73 -0.84
N VAL A 274 0.70 -15.55 -1.42
CA VAL A 274 0.04 -14.31 -1.01
C VAL A 274 -1.48 -14.45 -1.04
N ASP A 275 -2.04 -14.98 -2.14
CA ASP A 275 -3.48 -15.19 -2.31
C ASP A 275 -4.06 -16.21 -1.32
N ASP A 276 -3.33 -17.28 -0.98
CA ASP A 276 -3.77 -18.27 0.00
C ASP A 276 -3.98 -17.64 1.40
N TYR A 277 -3.13 -16.70 1.81
CA TYR A 277 -3.32 -15.92 3.03
C TYR A 277 -4.36 -14.81 2.87
N GLY A 278 -4.38 -14.12 1.73
CA GLY A 278 -5.30 -13.02 1.41
C GLY A 278 -5.35 -11.93 2.48
N CYS A 279 -6.55 -11.63 3.00
CA CYS A 279 -6.79 -10.72 4.12
C CYS A 279 -5.93 -11.05 5.35
N GLU A 280 -5.70 -12.34 5.65
CA GLU A 280 -4.85 -12.75 6.77
C GLU A 280 -3.37 -12.43 6.53
N GLY A 281 -2.96 -11.98 5.34
CA GLY A 281 -1.61 -11.46 5.11
C GLY A 281 -1.32 -10.22 5.96
N CYS A 282 -2.32 -9.34 6.14
CA CYS A 282 -2.18 -8.09 6.90
C CYS A 282 -3.04 -8.06 8.17
N HIS A 283 -4.22 -8.69 8.12
CA HIS A 283 -5.16 -8.74 9.23
C HIS A 283 -4.97 -10.00 10.07
N ARG A 284 -5.35 -9.92 11.34
CA ARG A 284 -5.29 -11.02 12.29
C ARG A 284 -6.56 -11.03 13.14
N PRO A 285 -7.50 -11.97 12.90
CA PRO A 285 -8.81 -11.94 13.56
C PRO A 285 -8.74 -12.15 15.07
N HIS A 286 -7.67 -12.76 15.59
CA HIS A 286 -7.47 -12.94 17.04
C HIS A 286 -6.05 -12.58 17.44
N PHE A 287 -5.89 -11.87 18.55
CA PHE A 287 -4.60 -11.42 19.05
C PHE A 287 -3.84 -10.48 18.10
N ALA A 288 -4.55 -9.58 17.42
CA ALA A 288 -3.95 -8.52 16.60
C ALA A 288 -2.98 -7.66 17.42
N GLY A 289 -1.79 -7.38 16.90
CA GLY A 289 -0.86 -6.43 17.52
C GLY A 289 -1.37 -5.00 17.35
N GLY A 290 -1.89 -4.68 16.17
CA GLY A 290 -2.65 -3.47 15.88
C GLY A 290 -4.13 -3.69 16.18
N LYS A 291 -4.54 -3.36 17.41
CA LYS A 291 -5.94 -3.49 17.90
C LYS A 291 -6.96 -2.96 16.89
N LYS A 292 -6.78 -1.72 16.41
CA LYS A 292 -7.67 -1.10 15.42
C LYS A 292 -7.53 -1.80 14.06
N ARG A 293 -8.66 -2.16 13.43
CA ARG A 293 -8.72 -2.84 12.12
C ARG A 293 -8.03 -4.21 12.09
N LEU A 294 -7.67 -4.71 13.27
CA LEU A 294 -7.05 -6.02 13.47
C LEU A 294 -5.79 -6.21 12.64
N LEU A 295 -4.95 -5.18 12.53
CA LEU A 295 -3.66 -5.29 11.86
C LEU A 295 -2.71 -6.18 12.68
N ARG A 296 -1.86 -6.92 11.99
CA ARG A 296 -0.88 -7.82 12.64
C ARG A 296 0.05 -7.05 13.57
N GLN A 297 0.56 -5.94 13.09
CA GLN A 297 1.49 -5.07 13.81
C GLN A 297 0.80 -3.76 14.18
N SER A 298 1.22 -3.18 15.30
CA SER A 298 0.76 -1.85 15.73
C SER A 298 1.32 -0.72 14.87
N ALA A 299 2.53 -0.91 14.34
CA ALA A 299 3.15 -0.02 13.36
C ALA A 299 2.61 -0.33 11.96
N GLU A 300 2.08 0.69 11.30
CA GLU A 300 1.38 0.58 10.03
C GLU A 300 2.26 -0.03 8.93
N GLU A 301 3.48 0.48 8.77
CA GLU A 301 4.48 0.11 7.79
C GLU A 301 5.02 -1.32 7.96
N GLU A 302 5.05 -1.84 9.20
CA GLU A 302 5.47 -3.21 9.50
C GLU A 302 4.46 -4.27 9.04
N ASN A 303 3.24 -3.85 8.66
CA ASN A 303 2.29 -4.73 7.97
C ASN A 303 2.58 -4.83 6.45
N CYS A 304 3.47 -4.00 5.91
CA CYS A 304 3.80 -3.93 4.49
C CYS A 304 5.22 -4.43 4.18
N TYR A 305 6.21 -4.01 4.98
CA TYR A 305 7.63 -4.31 4.73
C TYR A 305 7.98 -5.78 4.57
N PRO A 306 7.40 -6.74 5.34
CA PRO A 306 7.75 -8.15 5.17
C PRO A 306 7.58 -8.69 3.75
N CYS A 307 6.70 -8.08 2.95
CA CYS A 307 6.50 -8.43 1.54
C CYS A 307 7.13 -7.41 0.57
N HIS A 308 7.25 -6.14 0.97
CA HIS A 308 7.69 -5.03 0.11
C HIS A 308 9.19 -4.68 0.23
N ASN A 309 9.98 -5.58 0.80
CA ASN A 309 11.44 -5.47 0.97
C ASN A 309 12.26 -6.20 -0.12
N GLY A 310 11.65 -6.50 -1.26
CA GLY A 310 12.30 -7.23 -2.35
C GLY A 310 12.25 -8.77 -2.24
N THR A 311 11.69 -9.33 -1.16
CA THR A 311 11.61 -10.80 -1.00
C THR A 311 10.38 -11.41 -1.68
N VAL A 312 9.22 -10.76 -1.59
CA VAL A 312 7.96 -11.19 -2.23
C VAL A 312 7.64 -10.28 -3.41
N ALA A 313 7.56 -8.97 -3.16
CA ALA A 313 7.49 -8.00 -4.23
C ALA A 313 8.85 -7.90 -4.94
N SER A 314 8.83 -7.74 -6.27
CA SER A 314 10.06 -7.63 -7.07
C SER A 314 10.89 -6.37 -6.80
N LYS A 315 10.32 -5.39 -6.08
CA LYS A 315 10.95 -4.12 -5.75
C LYS A 315 11.09 -4.00 -4.24
N ASP A 316 12.25 -3.53 -3.81
CA ASP A 316 12.57 -3.23 -2.42
C ASP A 316 12.24 -1.77 -2.11
N ILE A 317 11.00 -1.53 -1.70
CA ILE A 317 10.51 -0.20 -1.31
C ILE A 317 10.97 0.15 0.10
N GLU A 318 11.09 -0.85 0.99
CA GLU A 318 11.62 -0.67 2.34
C GLU A 318 12.99 0.00 2.31
N GLN A 319 13.89 -0.47 1.43
CA GLN A 319 15.19 0.14 1.26
C GLN A 319 15.09 1.60 0.76
N GLN A 320 14.17 1.91 -0.17
CA GLN A 320 14.01 3.30 -0.65
C GLN A 320 13.61 4.22 0.51
N LEU A 321 12.67 3.80 1.35
CA LEU A 321 12.14 4.60 2.46
C LEU A 321 13.13 4.71 3.63
N LYS A 322 13.87 3.64 3.95
CA LYS A 322 14.76 3.60 5.12
C LYS A 322 16.17 4.16 4.87
N THR A 323 16.67 4.10 3.64
CA THR A 323 18.10 4.40 3.37
C THR A 323 18.36 5.68 2.58
N LYS A 324 17.37 6.18 1.85
CA LYS A 324 17.55 7.37 0.99
C LYS A 324 17.43 8.64 1.83
N THR A 325 18.31 9.61 1.56
CA THR A 325 18.35 10.89 2.28
C THR A 325 17.05 11.67 2.19
N TYR A 326 16.41 11.65 1.02
CA TYR A 326 15.16 12.35 0.77
C TYR A 326 14.07 11.32 0.52
N ASN A 327 13.12 11.20 1.42
CA ASN A 327 12.07 10.19 1.35
C ASN A 327 10.75 10.73 1.89
N HIS A 328 9.65 10.02 1.61
CA HIS A 328 8.43 10.15 2.39
C HIS A 328 8.58 9.30 3.66
N PRO A 329 8.65 9.90 4.86
CA PRO A 329 9.15 9.23 6.06
C PRO A 329 8.06 8.43 6.79
N VAL A 330 7.59 7.34 6.18
CA VAL A 330 6.48 6.52 6.75
C VAL A 330 6.82 5.92 8.11
N GLY A 331 8.07 5.50 8.35
CA GLY A 331 8.48 4.94 9.64
C GLY A 331 8.76 5.95 10.76
N THR A 332 8.46 7.24 10.56
CA THR A 332 8.67 8.28 11.59
C THR A 332 7.41 8.51 12.44
N TYR A 333 6.26 8.16 11.90
CA TYR A 333 4.97 8.36 12.54
C TYR A 333 4.41 7.00 12.94
N LEU A 334 3.70 6.94 14.07
CA LEU A 334 3.13 5.70 14.59
C LEU A 334 1.74 5.97 15.12
N GLY A 335 0.73 5.27 14.60
CA GLY A 335 -0.65 5.37 15.08
C GLY A 335 -1.31 6.73 14.84
N LEU A 336 -0.74 7.57 13.95
CA LEU A 336 -1.31 8.85 13.56
C LEU A 336 -2.33 8.70 12.44
N HIS A 337 -2.08 7.80 11.49
CA HIS A 337 -2.97 7.60 10.35
C HIS A 337 -4.31 7.00 10.77
N ASP A 338 -5.37 7.59 10.25
CA ASP A 338 -6.72 7.05 10.40
C ASP A 338 -7.43 7.09 9.03
N PRO A 339 -7.97 5.98 8.51
CA PRO A 339 -8.69 6.00 7.23
C PRO A 339 -9.89 6.95 7.17
N THR A 340 -10.36 7.44 8.32
CA THR A 340 -11.45 8.42 8.41
C THR A 340 -10.97 9.86 8.61
N GLU A 341 -9.66 10.09 8.60
CA GLU A 341 -9.09 11.43 8.69
C GLU A 341 -9.43 12.28 7.47
N SER A 342 -9.40 13.60 7.66
CA SER A 342 -9.67 14.53 6.58
C SER A 342 -8.43 14.71 5.70
N PRO A 343 -8.52 14.53 4.38
CA PRO A 343 -7.38 14.69 3.47
C PRO A 343 -6.88 16.13 3.36
N VAL A 344 -7.59 17.11 3.93
CA VAL A 344 -7.20 18.53 3.96
C VAL A 344 -6.74 19.00 5.35
N GLN A 345 -6.76 18.12 6.35
CA GLN A 345 -6.34 18.40 7.73
C GLN A 345 -5.44 17.28 8.27
N LEU A 346 -4.51 16.81 7.43
CA LEU A 346 -3.56 15.80 7.85
C LEU A 346 -2.63 16.37 8.92
N ALA A 347 -2.39 15.59 9.98
CA ALA A 347 -1.53 15.97 11.10
C ALA A 347 -0.02 16.02 10.74
N GLY A 348 0.31 16.17 9.45
CA GLY A 348 1.67 16.27 8.95
C GLY A 348 2.44 14.96 8.92
N HIS A 349 1.74 13.84 8.71
CA HIS A 349 2.36 12.52 8.54
C HIS A 349 2.14 11.99 7.12
N VAL A 350 2.78 10.87 6.81
CA VAL A 350 2.58 10.11 5.58
C VAL A 350 2.70 8.63 5.90
N GLU A 351 1.73 7.83 5.47
CA GLU A 351 1.76 6.36 5.55
C GLU A 351 1.59 5.72 4.17
N CYS A 352 1.84 4.42 4.08
CA CYS A 352 1.59 3.63 2.86
C CYS A 352 0.15 3.84 2.35
N GLN A 353 -0.82 3.85 3.27
CA GLN A 353 -2.25 3.94 3.00
C GLN A 353 -2.71 5.34 2.59
N ASP A 354 -1.86 6.36 2.78
CA ASP A 354 -2.17 7.72 2.33
C ASP A 354 -2.11 7.88 0.81
N CYS A 355 -1.28 7.06 0.17
CA CYS A 355 -1.04 7.07 -1.27
C CYS A 355 -1.53 5.79 -1.95
N HIS A 356 -1.67 4.68 -1.21
CA HIS A 356 -2.09 3.39 -1.75
C HIS A 356 -3.33 2.86 -1.04
N ASN A 357 -4.16 2.12 -1.77
CA ASN A 357 -5.22 1.34 -1.17
C ASN A 357 -4.94 -0.14 -1.42
N ALA A 358 -4.45 -0.86 -0.40
CA ALA A 358 -4.07 -2.28 -0.54
C ALA A 358 -5.22 -3.17 -1.06
N HIS A 359 -6.47 -2.79 -0.82
CA HIS A 359 -7.63 -3.52 -1.30
C HIS A 359 -7.95 -3.28 -2.78
N ALA A 360 -7.45 -2.21 -3.39
CA ALA A 360 -7.80 -1.81 -4.76
C ALA A 360 -6.60 -1.62 -5.70
N ALA A 361 -5.39 -1.49 -5.15
CA ALA A 361 -4.16 -1.32 -5.91
C ALA A 361 -3.98 -2.48 -6.89
N ASN A 362 -3.65 -2.17 -8.15
CA ASN A 362 -3.48 -3.15 -9.22
C ASN A 362 -2.55 -2.62 -10.32
N ASP A 363 -2.35 -3.41 -11.37
CA ASP A 363 -1.38 -3.11 -12.44
C ASP A 363 -1.97 -2.34 -13.63
N THR A 364 -3.20 -1.84 -13.54
CA THR A 364 -3.81 -1.02 -14.60
C THR A 364 -2.96 0.22 -14.85
N THR A 365 -2.55 0.46 -16.10
CA THR A 365 -1.80 1.66 -16.46
C THR A 365 -2.74 2.83 -16.75
N ALA A 366 -2.24 4.05 -16.58
CA ALA A 366 -2.94 5.27 -16.92
C ALA A 366 -1.98 6.27 -17.59
N LEU A 367 -2.56 7.22 -18.32
CA LEU A 367 -1.84 8.37 -18.86
C LEU A 367 -2.14 9.61 -18.00
N PRO A 368 -1.19 10.55 -17.88
CA PRO A 368 -1.42 11.73 -17.06
C PRO A 368 -2.63 12.53 -17.53
N PRO A 369 -3.39 13.10 -16.59
CA PRO A 369 -3.12 13.13 -15.15
C PRO A 369 -3.80 11.98 -14.40
N ALA A 370 -4.46 11.05 -15.09
CA ALA A 370 -5.34 10.05 -14.49
C ALA A 370 -4.59 9.12 -13.54
N VAL A 371 -5.25 8.73 -12.44
CA VAL A 371 -4.70 7.78 -11.46
C VAL A 371 -4.44 6.42 -12.11
N SER A 372 -3.27 5.84 -11.84
CA SER A 372 -2.95 4.46 -12.23
C SER A 372 -3.60 3.45 -11.28
N GLY A 373 -3.56 2.18 -11.67
CA GLY A 373 -3.94 1.02 -10.88
C GLY A 373 -3.36 1.02 -9.46
N LYS A 374 -2.11 1.50 -9.31
CA LYS A 374 -1.40 1.54 -8.03
C LYS A 374 -2.02 2.52 -7.03
N LEU A 375 -2.73 3.53 -7.52
CA LEU A 375 -3.31 4.63 -6.74
C LEU A 375 -4.85 4.57 -6.72
N GLN A 376 -5.42 3.43 -7.15
CA GLN A 376 -6.87 3.27 -7.24
C GLN A 376 -7.53 3.42 -5.88
N LYS A 377 -8.64 4.17 -5.86
CA LYS A 377 -9.49 4.38 -4.67
C LYS A 377 -8.75 4.93 -3.46
N VAL A 378 -7.86 5.86 -3.72
CA VAL A 378 -7.21 6.70 -2.72
C VAL A 378 -7.94 8.04 -2.68
N SER A 379 -8.04 8.66 -1.51
CA SER A 379 -8.61 10.01 -1.39
C SER A 379 -7.63 11.06 -1.94
N GLY A 380 -8.14 12.24 -2.25
CA GLY A 380 -7.33 13.35 -2.72
C GLY A 380 -7.92 14.70 -2.34
N VAL A 381 -7.27 15.75 -2.83
CA VAL A 381 -7.67 17.15 -2.71
C VAL A 381 -7.67 17.77 -4.11
N LYS A 382 -8.75 18.46 -4.47
CA LYS A 382 -8.89 19.09 -5.79
C LYS A 382 -7.89 20.24 -5.99
N SER A 383 -7.83 20.77 -7.21
CA SER A 383 -7.01 21.91 -7.63
C SER A 383 -7.16 23.20 -6.82
N ASP A 384 -8.20 23.34 -6.00
CA ASP A 384 -8.35 24.47 -5.09
C ASP A 384 -7.52 24.34 -3.81
N GLY A 385 -6.90 23.17 -3.60
CA GLY A 385 -6.10 22.84 -2.43
C GLY A 385 -6.91 22.64 -1.14
N LEU A 386 -8.24 22.68 -1.21
CA LEU A 386 -9.11 22.75 -0.03
C LEU A 386 -10.31 21.79 -0.08
N THR A 387 -10.67 21.26 -1.25
CA THR A 387 -11.83 20.39 -1.41
C THR A 387 -11.41 18.90 -1.45
N PRO A 388 -11.78 18.09 -0.45
CA PRO A 388 -11.62 16.64 -0.49
C PRO A 388 -12.33 15.99 -1.69
N VAL A 389 -11.73 14.92 -2.23
CA VAL A 389 -12.34 14.06 -3.25
C VAL A 389 -12.06 12.59 -2.95
N PHE A 390 -13.04 11.73 -3.19
CA PHE A 390 -12.89 10.27 -3.10
C PHE A 390 -13.82 9.57 -4.12
N PRO A 391 -13.29 8.66 -4.96
CA PRO A 391 -11.86 8.42 -5.19
C PRO A 391 -11.21 9.61 -5.92
N ALA A 392 -9.90 9.79 -5.75
CA ALA A 392 -9.11 10.67 -6.59
C ALA A 392 -9.16 10.18 -8.05
N LEU A 393 -9.29 11.12 -8.98
CA LEU A 393 -9.30 10.84 -10.43
C LEU A 393 -7.96 11.20 -11.06
N ASN A 394 -7.21 12.13 -10.46
CA ASN A 394 -5.92 12.59 -10.95
C ASN A 394 -4.81 12.36 -9.92
N GLU A 395 -3.60 11.97 -10.36
CA GLU A 395 -2.46 11.71 -9.46
C GLU A 395 -2.14 12.91 -8.57
N TYR A 396 -2.18 14.13 -9.12
CA TYR A 396 -1.88 15.33 -8.37
C TYR A 396 -2.84 15.57 -7.20
N GLU A 397 -4.08 15.07 -7.27
CA GLU A 397 -5.06 15.22 -6.19
C GLU A 397 -4.59 14.46 -4.93
N ILE A 398 -3.90 13.32 -5.10
CA ILE A 398 -3.32 12.56 -4.01
C ILE A 398 -2.14 13.33 -3.41
N CYS A 399 -1.26 13.89 -4.26
CA CYS A 399 -0.14 14.72 -3.81
C CYS A 399 -0.62 15.95 -3.03
N PHE A 400 -1.72 16.57 -3.46
CA PHE A 400 -2.27 17.77 -2.86
C PHE A 400 -2.81 17.57 -1.44
N LYS A 401 -3.05 16.33 -0.99
CA LYS A 401 -3.32 16.04 0.42
C LYS A 401 -2.31 16.67 1.37
N CYS A 402 -1.03 16.61 1.00
CA CYS A 402 0.07 17.10 1.82
C CYS A 402 0.82 18.29 1.22
N HIS A 403 0.71 18.50 -0.10
CA HIS A 403 1.48 19.53 -0.81
C HIS A 403 0.66 20.76 -1.23
N ALA A 404 -0.65 20.77 -1.00
CA ALA A 404 -1.49 21.94 -1.25
C ALA A 404 -1.76 22.77 0.02
N ALA A 405 -2.22 23.99 -0.20
CA ALA A 405 -2.58 24.97 0.82
C ALA A 405 -1.47 25.16 1.88
N THR A 406 -1.87 25.33 3.14
CA THR A 406 -0.97 25.59 4.27
C THR A 406 -0.52 24.31 4.98
N ALA A 407 -0.52 23.15 4.30
CA ALA A 407 -0.05 21.90 4.88
C ALA A 407 1.38 22.12 5.46
N PRO A 408 1.56 22.12 6.80
CA PRO A 408 2.63 22.92 7.44
C PRO A 408 4.08 22.41 7.31
N GLN A 409 4.36 21.36 6.53
CA GLN A 409 5.46 20.46 6.88
C GLN A 409 6.74 20.58 6.04
N ILE A 410 6.84 21.52 5.10
CA ILE A 410 7.98 21.57 4.15
C ILE A 410 9.31 21.99 4.83
N PHE A 411 9.30 22.47 6.08
CA PHE A 411 10.51 22.97 6.75
C PHE A 411 11.20 21.99 7.70
N ALA A 412 10.67 20.76 7.88
CA ALA A 412 11.23 19.79 8.83
C ALA A 412 12.48 19.04 8.31
N SER A 413 12.80 19.12 7.01
CA SER A 413 13.87 18.32 6.37
C SER A 413 15.21 19.04 6.20
N GLY A 414 15.35 20.30 6.65
CA GLY A 414 16.57 21.09 6.43
C GLY A 414 16.80 21.53 4.96
N TYR A 415 15.88 21.20 4.05
CA TYR A 415 15.89 21.72 2.67
C TYR A 415 15.59 23.23 2.68
N VAL A 416 16.48 24.01 2.07
CA VAL A 416 16.26 25.44 1.86
C VAL A 416 15.74 25.63 0.44
N PRO A 417 14.45 25.97 0.24
CA PRO A 417 13.92 26.20 -1.08
C PRO A 417 14.57 27.41 -1.75
N ILE A 418 14.63 27.38 -3.07
CA ILE A 418 15.08 28.53 -3.88
C ILE A 418 14.20 29.74 -3.57
N ARG A 419 14.81 30.88 -3.29
CA ARG A 419 14.09 32.11 -2.94
C ARG A 419 13.59 32.76 -4.21
N ARG A 420 12.29 32.64 -4.48
CA ARG A 420 11.66 33.17 -5.69
C ARG A 420 11.16 34.60 -5.51
N VAL A 421 11.07 35.36 -6.62
CA VAL A 421 10.35 36.65 -6.66
C VAL A 421 8.90 36.45 -6.24
N VAL A 422 8.22 35.49 -6.86
CA VAL A 422 6.90 35.04 -6.46
C VAL A 422 7.07 33.79 -5.59
N SER A 423 6.98 33.96 -4.27
CA SER A 423 7.20 32.89 -3.31
C SER A 423 5.88 32.30 -2.82
N THR A 424 5.66 31.02 -3.15
CA THR A 424 4.60 30.20 -2.58
C THR A 424 5.08 28.75 -2.47
N PHE A 425 4.65 28.06 -1.44
CA PHE A 425 4.95 26.63 -1.20
C PHE A 425 3.76 25.72 -1.48
N ASP A 426 2.58 26.31 -1.66
CA ASP A 426 1.34 25.62 -2.00
C ASP A 426 1.41 25.16 -3.47
N LYS A 427 1.47 23.85 -3.68
CA LYS A 427 1.55 23.28 -5.04
C LYS A 427 0.27 23.47 -5.83
N SER A 428 -0.90 23.47 -5.19
CA SER A 428 -2.15 23.79 -5.88
C SER A 428 -2.16 25.23 -6.40
N ALA A 429 -1.58 26.17 -5.63
CA ALA A 429 -1.41 27.55 -6.08
C ALA A 429 -0.38 27.68 -7.22
N GLN A 430 0.68 26.86 -7.23
CA GLN A 430 1.70 26.90 -8.30
C GLN A 430 1.22 26.30 -9.62
N PHE A 431 0.45 25.21 -9.58
CA PHE A 431 -0.03 24.51 -10.78
C PHE A 431 -1.36 25.03 -11.34
N LYS A 432 -1.97 26.00 -10.65
CA LYS A 432 -3.26 26.58 -11.05
C LYS A 432 -3.27 27.03 -12.50
N THR A 433 -4.26 26.59 -13.26
CA THR A 433 -4.38 26.84 -14.71
C THR A 433 -4.63 28.31 -15.09
N SER A 434 -4.96 29.15 -14.11
CA SER A 434 -5.07 30.61 -14.24
C SER A 434 -3.73 31.34 -14.13
N ASN A 435 -2.65 30.65 -13.75
CA ASN A 435 -1.33 31.25 -13.63
C ASN A 435 -0.78 31.66 -15.00
N VAL A 436 0.18 32.61 -14.99
CA VAL A 436 0.78 33.13 -16.22
C VAL A 436 1.61 32.06 -16.92
N SER A 437 2.27 31.21 -16.13
CA SER A 437 2.88 29.98 -16.61
C SER A 437 2.81 28.88 -15.55
N TYR A 438 2.79 27.63 -16.01
CA TYR A 438 2.85 26.43 -15.19
C TYR A 438 3.32 25.24 -16.04
N MET A 439 3.92 24.27 -15.37
CA MET A 439 4.26 22.96 -15.90
C MET A 439 2.97 22.12 -16.00
N PRO A 440 2.78 21.29 -17.05
CA PRO A 440 1.46 20.79 -17.42
C PRO A 440 1.00 19.59 -16.57
N VAL A 441 0.73 19.80 -15.29
CA VAL A 441 0.23 18.76 -14.37
C VAL A 441 -1.31 18.74 -14.36
N GLU A 442 -1.94 19.89 -14.09
CA GLU A 442 -3.40 20.00 -14.05
C GLU A 442 -4.02 20.15 -15.45
N ASP A 443 -3.33 20.85 -16.34
CA ASP A 443 -3.77 21.10 -17.72
C ASP A 443 -2.58 21.27 -18.67
N SER A 444 -2.84 21.33 -19.98
CA SER A 444 -1.80 21.63 -20.97
C SER A 444 -1.14 22.97 -20.67
N GLY A 445 0.17 23.05 -20.91
CA GLY A 445 0.95 24.25 -20.65
C GLY A 445 0.49 25.41 -21.54
N LYS A 446 0.60 26.65 -21.06
CA LYS A 446 0.21 27.84 -21.84
C LYS A 446 1.04 28.04 -23.12
N ASN A 447 2.22 27.44 -23.19
CA ASN A 447 3.13 27.60 -24.32
C ASN A 447 2.97 26.48 -25.34
N SER A 448 2.56 26.83 -26.55
CA SER A 448 2.49 25.91 -27.69
C SER A 448 3.81 25.77 -28.47
N ASP A 449 4.79 26.67 -28.27
CA ASP A 449 6.10 26.64 -28.92
C ASP A 449 7.20 26.30 -27.90
N VAL A 450 7.51 25.01 -27.77
CA VAL A 450 8.56 24.48 -26.89
C VAL A 450 9.59 23.71 -27.75
N PRO A 451 10.54 24.41 -28.40
CA PRO A 451 11.46 23.79 -29.37
C PRO A 451 12.38 22.73 -28.77
N SER A 452 12.66 22.85 -27.47
CA SER A 452 13.44 21.86 -26.75
C SER A 452 12.63 20.64 -26.34
N LEU A 453 11.30 20.61 -26.47
CA LEU A 453 10.54 19.45 -26.05
C LEU A 453 10.92 18.23 -26.90
N LYS A 454 11.35 17.16 -26.27
CA LYS A 454 11.64 15.89 -26.95
C LYS A 454 10.36 15.28 -27.51
N SER A 455 10.51 14.49 -28.57
CA SER A 455 9.43 13.60 -29.02
C SER A 455 9.10 12.57 -27.94
N PRO A 456 7.83 12.13 -27.82
CA PRO A 456 7.45 11.12 -26.84
C PRO A 456 8.30 9.86 -26.97
N GLY A 457 8.87 9.38 -25.85
CA GLY A 457 9.72 8.20 -25.82
C GLY A 457 11.00 8.28 -26.65
N ALA A 458 11.54 9.50 -26.87
CA ALA A 458 12.79 9.70 -27.63
C ALA A 458 13.99 8.89 -27.09
N ASP A 459 13.99 8.59 -25.79
CA ASP A 459 14.93 7.71 -25.11
C ASP A 459 14.24 6.99 -23.93
N PRO A 460 14.88 6.00 -23.29
CA PRO A 460 14.27 5.23 -22.20
C PRO A 460 13.86 6.04 -20.95
N ASP A 461 14.43 7.24 -20.75
CA ASP A 461 14.10 8.11 -19.62
C ASP A 461 13.00 9.13 -19.97
N THR A 462 12.73 9.35 -21.27
CA THR A 462 11.72 10.29 -21.79
C THR A 462 10.30 9.72 -21.66
N PRO A 463 9.34 10.45 -21.05
CA PRO A 463 7.97 9.99 -20.95
C PRO A 463 7.35 9.65 -22.33
N PRO A 464 6.64 8.52 -22.47
CA PRO A 464 6.10 8.06 -23.76
C PRO A 464 4.90 8.87 -24.27
N TYR A 465 4.40 9.82 -23.48
CA TYR A 465 3.23 10.66 -23.76
C TYR A 465 3.56 12.16 -23.84
N LEU A 466 4.85 12.51 -23.83
CA LEU A 466 5.30 13.89 -23.81
C LEU A 466 4.82 14.67 -25.06
N SER A 467 4.13 15.79 -24.85
CA SER A 467 3.73 16.71 -25.92
C SER A 467 3.35 18.08 -25.37
N VAL A 468 3.34 19.13 -26.21
CA VAL A 468 2.92 20.50 -25.80
C VAL A 468 1.45 20.60 -25.42
N ALA A 469 0.61 19.69 -25.92
CA ALA A 469 -0.80 19.59 -25.56
C ALA A 469 -1.06 18.57 -24.43
N GLY A 470 -0.04 17.77 -24.07
CA GLY A 470 -0.15 16.71 -23.08
C GLY A 470 -0.01 17.23 -21.65
N LYS A 471 -0.21 16.31 -20.71
CA LYS A 471 0.07 16.51 -19.29
C LYS A 471 1.17 15.57 -18.85
N ILE A 472 1.76 15.86 -17.70
CA ILE A 472 2.79 15.04 -17.04
C ILE A 472 2.35 14.70 -15.62
N TYR A 473 2.94 13.66 -15.06
CA TYR A 473 2.73 13.27 -13.66
C TYR A 473 3.62 14.07 -12.72
N CYS A 474 3.20 14.21 -11.45
CA CYS A 474 4.11 14.66 -10.39
C CYS A 474 5.30 13.70 -10.28
N SER A 475 5.02 12.40 -10.43
CA SER A 475 6.02 11.33 -10.38
C SER A 475 6.98 11.28 -11.57
N ASP A 476 6.75 12.08 -12.61
CA ASP A 476 7.78 12.29 -13.63
C ASP A 476 8.99 13.01 -13.04
N CYS A 477 8.80 14.01 -12.17
CA CYS A 477 9.92 14.71 -11.55
C CYS A 477 10.29 14.14 -10.18
N HIS A 478 9.27 13.74 -9.40
CA HIS A 478 9.40 13.27 -8.04
C HIS A 478 9.24 11.76 -7.95
N SER A 479 10.33 11.02 -8.01
CA SER A 479 10.32 9.57 -7.93
C SER A 479 11.65 9.06 -7.37
N ASP A 480 11.72 7.76 -7.09
CA ASP A 480 12.93 7.08 -6.72
C ASP A 480 14.02 7.24 -7.78
N ASP A 481 15.25 7.49 -7.34
CA ASP A 481 16.42 7.59 -8.22
C ASP A 481 16.91 6.21 -8.69
N ALA A 482 16.45 5.14 -8.06
CA ALA A 482 16.71 3.76 -8.45
C ALA A 482 15.59 2.81 -8.00
N GLY A 483 15.41 1.70 -8.74
CA GLY A 483 14.63 0.56 -8.27
C GLY A 483 13.12 0.64 -8.57
N SER A 484 12.41 1.57 -7.92
CA SER A 484 10.94 1.61 -7.90
C SER A 484 10.35 2.80 -8.68
N ILE A 485 9.05 2.71 -9.05
CA ILE A 485 8.35 3.67 -9.94
C ILE A 485 7.38 4.55 -9.12
N GLY A 486 7.82 5.06 -7.97
CA GLY A 486 7.01 5.94 -7.10
C GLY A 486 7.88 6.96 -6.36
N PRO A 487 7.30 7.91 -5.61
CA PRO A 487 8.04 8.90 -4.83
C PRO A 487 8.39 8.38 -3.43
N HIS A 488 9.07 7.25 -3.27
CA HIS A 488 9.37 6.71 -1.94
C HIS A 488 10.65 7.33 -1.35
N GLY A 489 11.76 7.30 -2.10
CA GLY A 489 13.06 7.78 -1.65
C GLY A 489 14.06 8.02 -2.78
N SER A 490 14.83 9.10 -2.66
CA SER A 490 15.88 9.51 -3.60
C SER A 490 17.10 10.10 -2.90
N ASN A 491 18.27 9.99 -3.53
CA ASN A 491 19.47 10.72 -3.11
C ASN A 491 19.51 12.16 -3.64
N PHE A 492 18.61 12.53 -4.54
CA PHE A 492 18.55 13.87 -5.13
C PHE A 492 17.48 14.72 -4.45
N ALA A 493 17.86 15.88 -3.95
CA ALA A 493 17.00 16.78 -3.17
C ALA A 493 15.93 17.46 -4.03
N PRO A 494 14.69 17.70 -3.53
CA PRO A 494 14.18 17.25 -2.23
C PRO A 494 13.48 15.88 -2.26
N LEU A 495 13.37 15.24 -3.43
CA LEU A 495 13.01 13.84 -3.72
C LEU A 495 12.88 13.76 -5.26
N LEU A 496 13.99 13.92 -5.98
CA LEU A 496 13.99 14.01 -7.44
C LEU A 496 14.41 12.69 -8.09
N LYS A 497 13.78 12.33 -9.19
CA LYS A 497 14.10 11.10 -9.94
C LYS A 497 15.52 11.07 -10.51
N LYS A 498 16.05 12.25 -10.82
CA LYS A 498 17.40 12.42 -11.37
C LYS A 498 18.00 13.71 -10.80
N ARG A 499 19.32 13.84 -10.97
CA ARG A 499 20.09 15.02 -10.53
C ARG A 499 19.57 16.31 -11.19
N TYR A 500 19.50 17.36 -10.38
CA TYR A 500 19.22 18.73 -10.79
C TYR A 500 20.03 19.69 -9.93
N GLU A 501 21.14 20.19 -10.48
CA GLU A 501 22.03 21.12 -9.77
C GLU A 501 21.46 22.53 -9.76
N THR A 502 21.59 23.22 -8.63
CA THR A 502 21.04 24.58 -8.43
C THR A 502 22.10 25.61 -8.02
N VAL A 503 23.34 25.15 -7.82
CA VAL A 503 24.46 25.98 -7.38
C VAL A 503 25.07 26.73 -8.57
N VAL A 504 25.25 28.06 -8.41
CA VAL A 504 25.96 28.90 -9.40
C VAL A 504 27.42 28.47 -9.50
N GLY A 505 27.94 28.41 -10.72
CA GLY A 505 29.28 27.92 -11.03
C GLY A 505 29.32 26.43 -11.39
N THR A 506 28.23 25.68 -11.17
CA THR A 506 28.15 24.28 -11.59
C THR A 506 28.17 24.18 -13.12
N GLN A 507 29.18 23.51 -13.65
CA GLN A 507 29.34 23.31 -15.07
C GLN A 507 28.13 22.57 -15.66
N GLU A 508 27.63 23.07 -16.78
CA GLU A 508 26.58 22.38 -17.52
C GLU A 508 27.08 21.04 -18.06
N SER A 509 26.29 20.00 -17.80
CA SER A 509 26.45 18.67 -18.35
C SER A 509 25.12 17.93 -18.36
N GLU A 510 25.02 16.89 -19.18
CA GLU A 510 23.85 15.99 -19.21
C GLU A 510 23.55 15.39 -17.83
N GLN A 511 24.59 15.07 -17.06
CA GLN A 511 24.43 14.50 -15.71
C GLN A 511 23.88 15.52 -14.71
N ASN A 512 24.39 16.76 -14.71
CA ASN A 512 24.03 17.78 -13.71
C ASN A 512 22.58 18.27 -13.85
N TYR A 513 22.02 18.21 -15.06
CA TYR A 513 20.63 18.60 -15.34
C TYR A 513 19.81 17.44 -15.91
N ALA A 514 20.20 16.21 -15.58
CA ALA A 514 19.59 14.98 -16.08
C ALA A 514 18.07 14.98 -15.92
N LEU A 515 17.55 15.55 -14.82
CA LEU A 515 16.10 15.65 -14.60
C LEU A 515 15.38 16.41 -15.72
N CYS A 516 15.87 17.60 -16.06
CA CYS A 516 15.27 18.44 -17.10
C CYS A 516 15.43 17.80 -18.48
N TYR A 517 16.59 17.16 -18.71
CA TYR A 517 16.89 16.53 -19.99
C TYR A 517 16.09 15.27 -20.30
N ARG A 518 15.29 14.78 -19.35
CA ARG A 518 14.27 13.75 -19.64
C ARG A 518 13.15 14.26 -20.54
N CYS A 519 12.86 15.56 -20.51
CA CYS A 519 11.79 16.15 -21.33
C CYS A 519 12.32 17.16 -22.33
N HIS A 520 13.44 17.82 -22.01
CA HIS A 520 14.03 18.84 -22.85
C HIS A 520 15.32 18.38 -23.52
N ASP A 521 15.41 18.54 -24.83
CA ASP A 521 16.58 18.24 -25.62
C ASP A 521 17.70 19.24 -25.33
N ARG A 522 18.82 18.70 -24.87
CA ARG A 522 20.02 19.46 -24.50
C ARG A 522 20.62 20.20 -25.70
N ILE A 523 20.62 19.61 -26.89
CA ILE A 523 21.20 20.20 -28.09
C ILE A 523 20.40 21.45 -28.50
N ASN A 524 19.07 21.36 -28.48
CA ASN A 524 18.18 22.47 -28.80
C ASN A 524 18.31 23.62 -27.78
N ILE A 525 18.50 23.30 -26.50
CA ILE A 525 18.76 24.31 -25.47
C ILE A 525 20.10 25.02 -25.73
N LEU A 526 21.20 24.27 -25.87
CA LEU A 526 22.54 24.85 -26.00
C LEU A 526 22.80 25.52 -27.36
N SER A 527 22.03 25.17 -28.38
CA SER A 527 22.02 25.90 -29.67
C SER A 527 21.16 27.15 -29.65
N ASN A 528 20.61 27.53 -28.48
CA ASN A 528 19.86 28.77 -28.27
C ASN A 528 18.53 28.84 -29.06
N MET A 529 17.88 27.70 -29.35
CA MET A 529 16.69 27.68 -30.21
C MET A 529 15.48 28.42 -29.63
N SER A 530 15.32 28.42 -28.30
CA SER A 530 14.19 29.02 -27.57
C SER A 530 14.50 30.34 -26.88
N PHE A 531 15.78 30.70 -26.76
CA PHE A 531 16.26 31.98 -26.23
C PHE A 531 17.56 32.29 -26.94
N GLN A 532 17.54 33.20 -27.91
CA GLN A 532 18.65 33.39 -28.82
C GLN A 532 19.73 34.27 -28.22
N LYS A 533 20.94 34.14 -28.77
CA LYS A 533 22.03 35.04 -28.44
C LYS A 533 21.84 36.36 -29.18
N ASN A 534 22.00 37.48 -28.48
CA ASN A 534 22.11 38.77 -29.14
C ASN A 534 23.48 38.85 -29.82
N LEU A 535 23.48 38.73 -31.16
CA LEU A 535 24.71 38.71 -31.96
C LEU A 535 25.45 40.05 -31.93
N THR A 536 24.72 41.17 -31.84
CA THR A 536 25.31 42.52 -31.78
C THR A 536 26.07 42.74 -30.47
N LEU A 537 25.51 42.28 -29.36
CA LEU A 537 26.15 42.38 -28.04
C LEU A 537 27.08 41.19 -27.73
N ASN A 538 27.11 40.18 -28.61
CA ASN A 538 27.76 38.89 -28.39
C ASN A 538 27.41 38.27 -27.02
N ALA A 539 26.18 38.48 -26.55
CA ALA A 539 25.75 38.17 -25.18
C ALA A 539 24.35 37.55 -25.14
N GLY A 540 24.03 36.87 -24.03
CA GLY A 540 22.75 36.17 -23.85
C GLY A 540 22.71 34.80 -24.50
N GLY A 541 21.49 34.32 -24.76
CA GLY A 541 21.21 32.93 -25.11
C GLY A 541 21.37 31.98 -23.92
N HIS A 542 20.81 30.77 -24.04
CA HIS A 542 21.04 29.71 -23.06
C HIS A 542 22.53 29.40 -22.92
N SER A 543 23.27 29.25 -24.03
CA SER A 543 24.69 28.92 -24.00
C SER A 543 25.55 30.01 -23.36
N GLY A 544 25.15 31.28 -23.48
CA GLY A 544 25.84 32.38 -22.82
C GLY A 544 25.73 32.33 -21.28
N HIS A 545 24.68 31.73 -20.74
CA HIS A 545 24.48 31.58 -19.29
C HIS A 545 24.90 30.19 -18.78
N LEU A 546 24.48 29.12 -19.44
CA LEU A 546 24.72 27.74 -19.01
C LEU A 546 26.18 27.31 -19.18
N LEU A 547 26.86 27.76 -20.26
CA LEU A 547 28.27 27.44 -20.49
C LEU A 547 29.19 28.53 -19.95
N SER A 548 28.69 29.78 -19.87
CA SER A 548 29.38 31.02 -19.49
C SER A 548 30.91 31.02 -19.72
N PRO A 549 31.37 30.80 -20.97
CA PRO A 549 32.81 30.71 -21.26
C PRO A 549 33.55 32.05 -21.08
N LEU A 550 32.83 33.16 -20.94
CA LEU A 550 33.39 34.52 -20.88
C LEU A 550 33.69 35.01 -19.45
N GLU A 551 33.03 34.46 -18.43
CA GLU A 551 33.18 34.89 -17.03
C GLU A 551 33.55 33.73 -16.08
N GLY A 552 33.62 32.50 -16.60
CA GLY A 552 33.96 31.30 -15.80
C GLY A 552 32.88 30.92 -14.79
N LYS A 553 31.66 31.45 -14.93
CA LYS A 553 30.56 31.30 -13.96
C LYS A 553 29.28 30.84 -14.65
N PRO A 554 29.15 29.52 -14.91
CA PRO A 554 27.90 28.92 -15.34
C PRO A 554 26.73 29.27 -14.41
N VAL A 555 25.58 29.63 -14.98
CA VAL A 555 24.35 29.92 -14.23
C VAL A 555 23.38 28.76 -14.44
N PRO A 556 22.92 28.05 -13.37
CA PRO A 556 22.02 26.92 -13.52
C PRO A 556 20.61 27.35 -13.92
N CYS A 557 19.86 26.45 -14.56
CA CYS A 557 18.48 26.69 -15.00
C CYS A 557 17.60 27.25 -13.88
N SER A 558 17.85 26.78 -12.65
CA SER A 558 17.10 27.13 -11.44
C SER A 558 17.14 28.61 -11.07
N VAL A 559 18.17 29.36 -11.50
CA VAL A 559 18.27 30.81 -11.24
C VAL A 559 17.19 31.59 -11.99
N CYS A 560 16.75 31.09 -13.14
CA CYS A 560 15.72 31.74 -13.96
C CYS A 560 14.38 31.03 -13.88
N HIS A 561 14.37 29.69 -13.93
CA HIS A 561 13.15 28.91 -14.08
C HIS A 561 12.65 28.33 -12.76
N ASP A 562 11.35 28.51 -12.50
CA ASP A 562 10.59 27.75 -11.50
C ASP A 562 9.95 26.52 -12.16
N PRO A 563 10.27 25.30 -11.74
CA PRO A 563 9.80 24.09 -12.41
C PRO A 563 8.29 23.82 -12.24
N HIS A 564 7.56 24.59 -11.40
CA HIS A 564 6.13 24.35 -11.15
C HIS A 564 5.25 25.36 -11.87
N GLY A 565 5.27 26.63 -11.46
CA GLY A 565 4.42 27.66 -12.03
C GLY A 565 4.42 28.95 -11.23
N VAL A 566 3.93 30.01 -11.88
CA VAL A 566 4.10 31.38 -11.39
C VAL A 566 2.78 32.14 -11.52
N PRO A 567 2.12 32.47 -10.40
CA PRO A 567 0.94 33.34 -10.45
C PRO A 567 1.33 34.76 -10.87
N PRO A 568 0.39 35.54 -11.41
CA PRO A 568 0.65 36.95 -11.72
C PRO A 568 0.96 37.72 -10.43
N LEU A 569 1.97 38.59 -10.48
CA LEU A 569 2.31 39.52 -9.41
C LEU A 569 2.49 40.92 -10.02
N ALA A 570 1.76 41.90 -9.49
CA ALA A 570 1.82 43.27 -10.00
C ALA A 570 3.18 43.90 -9.68
N GLY A 571 3.79 44.55 -10.68
CA GLY A 571 5.10 45.18 -10.52
C GLY A 571 6.29 44.21 -10.52
N SER A 572 6.08 42.93 -10.85
CA SER A 572 7.12 41.99 -11.24
C SER A 572 7.02 41.68 -12.74
N GLY A 573 8.04 40.99 -13.30
CA GLY A 573 8.10 40.71 -14.73
C GLY A 573 6.94 39.86 -15.25
N ASP A 574 6.95 39.53 -16.54
CA ASP A 574 5.83 38.85 -17.20
C ASP A 574 5.63 37.41 -16.73
N HIS A 575 6.67 36.78 -16.15
CA HIS A 575 6.62 35.41 -15.62
C HIS A 575 6.16 34.33 -16.61
N THR A 576 6.13 34.64 -17.90
CA THR A 576 5.92 33.63 -18.95
C THR A 576 7.14 32.70 -18.99
N ARG A 577 6.97 31.55 -19.66
CA ARG A 577 8.05 30.55 -19.84
C ARG A 577 8.65 30.04 -18.52
N LEU A 578 7.85 30.03 -17.44
CA LEU A 578 8.27 29.63 -16.10
C LEU A 578 9.39 30.49 -15.51
N ILE A 579 9.57 31.73 -15.97
CA ILE A 579 10.63 32.61 -15.46
C ILE A 579 10.18 33.24 -14.12
N ASN A 580 10.88 32.90 -13.05
CA ASN A 580 10.69 33.43 -11.70
C ASN A 580 12.05 33.37 -10.99
N PHE A 581 12.75 34.50 -10.98
CA PHE A 581 14.17 34.53 -10.63
C PHE A 581 14.44 34.10 -9.18
N ASP A 582 15.60 33.48 -8.97
CA ASP A 582 16.19 33.28 -7.66
C ASP A 582 16.75 34.61 -7.12
N VAL A 583 16.08 35.19 -6.13
CA VAL A 583 16.45 36.49 -5.55
C VAL A 583 17.68 36.41 -4.64
N ALA A 584 18.22 35.21 -4.36
CA ALA A 584 19.53 35.07 -3.73
C ALA A 584 20.67 35.39 -4.71
N VAL A 585 20.42 35.28 -6.02
CA VAL A 585 21.40 35.51 -7.09
C VAL A 585 21.05 36.76 -7.92
N VAL A 586 19.76 37.02 -8.12
CA VAL A 586 19.27 38.04 -9.04
C VAL A 586 18.55 39.16 -8.27
N GLY A 587 19.14 40.35 -8.30
CA GLY A 587 18.59 41.58 -7.74
C GLY A 587 17.83 42.44 -8.75
N PRO A 588 17.06 43.43 -8.27
CA PRO A 588 16.35 44.37 -9.12
C PRO A 588 17.30 45.25 -9.94
N GLY A 589 16.92 45.53 -11.19
CA GLY A 589 17.60 46.54 -12.00
C GLY A 589 17.30 47.96 -11.51
N ALA A 590 18.11 48.93 -11.94
CA ALA A 590 17.95 50.33 -11.53
C ALA A 590 16.51 50.84 -11.76
N GLY A 591 15.91 51.42 -10.72
CA GLY A 591 14.55 51.97 -10.77
C GLY A 591 13.42 50.95 -10.56
N ASN A 592 13.72 49.66 -10.38
CA ASN A 592 12.72 48.62 -10.16
C ASN A 592 12.78 48.07 -8.72
N SER A 593 11.64 47.58 -8.23
CA SER A 593 11.56 46.87 -6.93
C SER A 593 11.86 45.37 -7.04
N GLN A 594 11.81 44.81 -8.26
CA GLN A 594 12.03 43.39 -8.54
C GLN A 594 12.86 43.22 -9.82
N PRO A 595 13.55 42.09 -10.02
CA PRO A 595 14.12 41.75 -11.31
C PRO A 595 13.01 41.47 -12.33
N LEU A 596 13.15 42.03 -13.53
CA LEU A 596 12.12 41.98 -14.55
C LEU A 596 12.60 41.18 -15.77
N PHE A 597 11.72 40.30 -16.24
CA PHE A 597 11.75 39.74 -17.59
C PHE A 597 10.48 40.21 -18.32
N THR A 598 10.63 40.68 -19.54
CA THR A 598 9.54 41.07 -20.43
C THR A 598 9.56 40.18 -21.65
N ASP A 599 8.44 39.52 -21.93
CA ASP A 599 8.22 38.65 -23.08
C ASP A 599 7.64 39.47 -24.24
N ASN A 600 8.26 39.39 -25.41
CA ASN A 600 7.75 40.08 -26.59
C ASN A 600 6.64 39.29 -27.30
N GLY A 601 6.23 38.14 -26.75
CA GLY A 601 5.06 37.38 -27.18
C GLY A 601 5.39 36.01 -27.76
N GLN A 602 4.36 35.15 -27.87
CA GLN A 602 4.51 33.78 -28.37
C GLN A 602 5.05 33.72 -29.81
N GLY A 603 5.95 32.77 -30.08
CA GLY A 603 6.58 32.58 -31.39
C GLY A 603 7.69 33.58 -31.71
N SER A 604 7.77 34.71 -31.01
CA SER A 604 8.88 35.66 -31.17
C SER A 604 10.20 35.09 -30.64
N ARG A 605 10.13 34.19 -29.65
CA ARG A 605 11.27 33.61 -28.91
C ARG A 605 12.23 34.67 -28.36
N SER A 606 11.70 35.87 -28.13
CA SER A 606 12.45 37.07 -27.79
C SER A 606 11.89 37.72 -26.53
N GLY A 607 12.73 38.46 -25.82
CA GLY A 607 12.35 39.19 -24.62
C GLY A 607 13.45 40.12 -24.14
N SER A 608 13.22 40.80 -23.02
CA SER A 608 14.25 41.64 -22.40
C SER A 608 14.32 41.45 -20.89
N CYS A 609 15.51 41.67 -20.33
CA CYS A 609 15.73 41.61 -18.89
C CYS A 609 16.16 42.96 -18.36
N THR A 610 15.58 43.37 -17.22
CA THR A 610 16.02 44.51 -16.42
C THR A 610 16.28 44.05 -14.99
N LEU A 611 17.53 43.69 -14.71
CA LEU A 611 17.95 43.00 -13.48
C LEU A 611 19.46 43.15 -13.24
N VAL A 612 19.92 42.75 -12.05
CA VAL A 612 21.35 42.63 -11.70
C VAL A 612 21.62 41.20 -11.24
N CYS A 613 22.56 40.51 -11.88
CA CYS A 613 23.02 39.20 -11.44
C CYS A 613 24.25 39.35 -10.54
N HIS A 614 24.22 38.81 -9.35
CA HIS A 614 25.30 38.84 -8.37
C HIS A 614 25.99 37.47 -8.29
N PHE A 615 27.32 37.49 -8.23
CA PHE A 615 28.14 36.29 -8.12
C PHE A 615 28.85 36.22 -6.77
N SER A 616 29.20 35.00 -6.36
CA SER A 616 29.80 34.70 -5.05
C SER A 616 31.16 35.36 -4.81
N ASP A 617 31.87 35.74 -5.87
CA ASP A 617 33.14 36.47 -5.81
C ASP A 617 32.98 37.99 -5.75
N GLY A 618 31.74 38.49 -5.58
CA GLY A 618 31.43 39.91 -5.43
C GLY A 618 31.26 40.67 -6.74
N THR A 619 31.48 40.03 -7.90
CA THR A 619 31.17 40.64 -9.19
C THR A 619 29.67 40.69 -9.46
N SER A 620 29.25 41.61 -10.32
CA SER A 620 27.86 41.71 -10.77
C SER A 620 27.75 42.00 -12.26
N LYS A 621 26.73 41.45 -12.90
CA LYS A 621 26.36 41.74 -14.29
C LYS A 621 25.02 42.46 -14.35
N ILE A 622 25.02 43.66 -14.93
CA ILE A 622 23.83 44.50 -15.03
C ILE A 622 23.17 44.29 -16.39
N HIS A 623 21.85 44.08 -16.39
CA HIS A 623 21.02 44.00 -17.59
C HIS A 623 20.06 45.21 -17.58
N THR A 624 20.25 46.15 -18.52
CA THR A 624 19.39 47.34 -18.66
C THR A 624 18.56 47.22 -19.93
N ASN A 625 17.37 46.62 -19.83
CA ASN A 625 16.50 46.32 -20.98
C ASN A 625 17.26 45.62 -22.12
N ALA A 626 18.14 44.69 -21.77
CA ALA A 626 18.91 43.94 -22.75
C ALA A 626 17.95 43.07 -23.56
N SER A 627 17.70 43.44 -24.82
CA SER A 627 16.84 42.67 -25.71
C SER A 627 17.59 41.45 -26.23
N TYR A 628 16.94 40.31 -26.14
CA TYR A 628 17.39 39.05 -26.69
C TYR A 628 16.39 38.64 -27.78
N PRO A 629 16.84 38.52 -29.04
CA PRO A 629 15.97 38.10 -30.14
C PRO A 629 15.50 36.65 -30.02
#